data_AF-A0AAV7EM48-F1
#
_entry.id   AF-A0AAV7EM48-F1
#
_cell.length_a   1.000
_cell.length_b   1.000
_cell.length_c   1.000
_cell.angle_alpha   90.00
_cell.angle_beta   90.00
_cell.angle_gamma   90.00
#
_symmetry.space_group_name_H-M   'P 1'
#
loop_
_entity.id
_entity.type
_entity.pdbx_description
1 polymer ?
#
loop_
_entity_poly.entity_id
_entity_poly.type
_entity_poly.pdbx_seq_one_letter_code
_entity_poly.pdbx_strand_id
1 'polypeptide(L)'
;MDSVSFTGRISLNRGNERNLACSEFIKFPRNCSKRRNSSRISCLSIRNEENGRERNLVGERDGVIIVDHGSRRKESNLMLNEFVAMFKDKTGYSIVEPAHMELAEPSIRAAFNSCVQRGATKIIVSPFFLFPGRHWHQDIPSLAAEAAKSHHGISYLVTAPLGLHELLVDVVNDRIKHCLMHAAGGGECEVCAGTDKCRFH
;
A
#
# COMPACT_ATOMS: atom_id res chain seq x y z
N MET A 1 1.71 -37.12 -55.61
CA MET A 1 2.55 -38.17 -55.00
C MET A 1 3.91 -37.52 -54.75
N ASP A 2 4.53 -37.89 -53.64
CA ASP A 2 5.83 -37.45 -53.10
C ASP A 2 5.78 -36.39 -52.00
N SER A 3 5.59 -36.93 -50.80
CA SER A 3 5.81 -36.37 -49.47
C SER A 3 7.30 -36.33 -49.13
N VAL A 4 7.79 -35.19 -48.65
CA VAL A 4 9.06 -35.12 -47.90
C VAL A 4 8.81 -34.43 -46.56
N SER A 5 8.75 -35.24 -45.51
CA SER A 5 8.62 -34.86 -44.11
C SER A 5 10.01 -34.69 -43.50
N PHE A 6 10.28 -33.50 -42.97
CA PHE A 6 11.51 -33.20 -42.23
C PHE A 6 11.30 -33.56 -40.76
N THR A 7 11.86 -34.70 -40.33
CA THR A 7 11.88 -35.11 -38.92
C THR A 7 13.31 -35.02 -38.40
N GLY A 8 13.60 -34.00 -37.60
CA GLY A 8 14.85 -33.86 -36.87
C GLY A 8 14.77 -34.59 -35.53
N ARG A 9 15.54 -35.67 -35.37
CA ARG A 9 15.90 -36.26 -34.06
C ARG A 9 17.13 -35.54 -33.51
N ILE A 10 17.05 -35.03 -32.28
CA ILE A 10 18.23 -34.76 -31.45
C ILE A 10 17.99 -35.34 -30.04
N SER A 11 19.04 -35.97 -29.54
CA SER A 11 19.20 -36.87 -28.38
C SER A 11 18.46 -36.52 -27.08
N LEU A 12 17.86 -37.56 -26.50
CA LEU A 12 17.54 -37.67 -25.07
C LEU A 12 18.81 -37.97 -24.27
N ASN A 13 19.25 -37.03 -23.43
CA ASN A 13 20.19 -37.32 -22.34
C ASN A 13 19.40 -37.60 -21.06
N ARG A 14 19.57 -38.82 -20.52
CA ARG A 14 19.12 -39.20 -19.17
C ARG A 14 20.08 -38.61 -18.15
N GLY A 15 19.56 -37.94 -17.13
CA GLY A 15 20.39 -37.47 -16.03
C GLY A 15 19.63 -36.75 -14.92
N ASN A 16 19.21 -37.54 -13.93
CA ASN A 16 19.10 -37.19 -12.51
C ASN A 16 17.88 -36.38 -12.01
N GLU A 17 16.89 -37.13 -11.52
CA GLU A 17 15.94 -36.68 -10.50
C GLU A 17 16.68 -36.40 -9.19
N ARG A 18 16.57 -35.19 -8.64
CA ARG A 18 16.57 -34.93 -7.19
C ARG A 18 15.74 -33.68 -6.88
N ASN A 19 14.64 -33.91 -6.16
CA ASN A 19 13.89 -32.93 -5.37
C ASN A 19 14.82 -32.01 -4.57
N LEU A 20 14.48 -30.71 -4.45
CA LEU A 20 14.58 -29.94 -3.19
C LEU A 20 14.05 -28.49 -3.33
N ALA A 21 12.87 -28.29 -2.72
CA ALA A 21 12.45 -27.15 -1.87
C ALA A 21 12.31 -25.72 -2.42
N CYS A 22 11.05 -25.25 -2.39
CA CYS A 22 10.65 -23.90 -1.99
C CYS A 22 11.42 -23.39 -0.75
N SER A 23 11.93 -22.15 -0.81
CA SER A 23 11.70 -21.06 0.16
C SER A 23 12.91 -20.13 0.23
N GLU A 24 12.81 -18.93 -0.35
CA GLU A 24 13.57 -17.78 0.14
C GLU A 24 12.59 -16.85 0.86
N PHE A 25 12.41 -17.14 2.15
CA PHE A 25 11.85 -16.20 3.11
C PHE A 25 12.81 -15.02 3.23
N ILE A 26 12.42 -13.85 2.72
CA ILE A 26 13.06 -12.58 3.06
C ILE A 26 12.87 -12.35 4.57
N LYS A 27 13.96 -12.45 5.32
CA LYS A 27 14.01 -12.24 6.77
C LYS A 27 13.77 -10.76 7.09
N PHE A 28 12.61 -10.44 7.66
CA PHE A 28 12.44 -9.21 8.44
C PHE A 28 13.21 -9.36 9.77
N PRO A 29 13.97 -8.35 10.22
CA PRO A 29 14.69 -8.44 11.49
C PRO A 29 13.69 -8.52 12.65
N ARG A 30 13.78 -9.60 13.43
CA ARG A 30 13.08 -9.74 14.72
C ARG A 30 13.90 -8.99 15.77
N ASN A 31 13.29 -8.02 16.45
CA ASN A 31 13.74 -7.65 17.78
C ASN A 31 12.54 -7.59 18.70
N CYS A 32 12.47 -8.58 19.60
CA CYS A 32 11.49 -8.70 20.66
C CYS A 32 12.26 -8.62 21.99
N SER A 33 12.05 -7.55 22.74
CA SER A 33 12.34 -7.54 24.17
C SER A 33 11.18 -6.88 24.92
N LYS A 34 10.63 -7.64 25.87
CA LYS A 34 9.44 -7.34 26.66
C LYS A 34 9.70 -6.19 27.64
N ARG A 35 8.77 -5.25 27.76
CA ARG A 35 8.31 -4.69 29.04
C ARG A 35 6.82 -4.32 28.98
N ARG A 36 6.03 -4.89 29.89
CA ARG A 36 4.64 -4.49 30.15
C ARG A 36 4.64 -3.22 31.01
N ASN A 37 3.89 -2.20 30.62
CA ASN A 37 2.92 -1.59 31.54
C ASN A 37 1.82 -0.83 30.80
N SER A 38 0.63 -0.93 31.37
CA SER A 38 -0.62 -0.28 30.96
C SER A 38 -0.53 1.24 31.04
N SER A 39 -1.36 1.91 30.24
CA SER A 39 -1.65 3.36 30.14
C SER A 39 -0.85 4.19 29.12
N ARG A 40 -1.59 4.71 28.13
CA ARG A 40 -1.25 5.72 27.09
C ARG A 40 -0.12 5.32 26.12
N ILE A 41 -0.51 4.90 24.91
CA ILE A 41 0.44 4.73 23.78
C ILE A 41 0.81 6.13 23.27
N SER A 42 1.80 6.76 23.92
CA SER A 42 2.72 7.64 23.23
C SER A 42 3.78 6.73 22.60
N CYS A 43 3.91 6.75 21.27
CA CYS A 43 5.00 6.08 20.56
C CYS A 43 6.33 6.35 21.27
N LEU A 44 6.99 5.29 21.73
CA LEU A 44 8.19 5.37 22.54
C LEU A 44 9.36 5.82 21.66
N SER A 45 9.65 7.11 21.72
CA SER A 45 10.84 7.75 21.21
C SER A 45 12.11 7.09 21.78
N ILE A 46 13.00 6.65 20.89
CA ILE A 46 14.41 6.42 21.23
C ILE A 46 14.93 7.73 21.83
N ARG A 47 15.28 7.68 23.13
CA ARG A 47 15.83 8.84 23.84
C ARG A 47 17.23 9.12 23.31
N ASN A 48 17.36 10.19 22.53
CA ASN A 48 18.57 10.99 22.47
C ASN A 48 18.14 12.45 22.61
N GLU A 49 18.56 13.05 23.72
CA GLU A 49 18.32 14.45 24.05
C GLU A 49 19.20 15.35 23.18
N GLU A 50 18.80 15.63 21.94
CA GLU A 50 19.29 16.80 21.19
C GLU A 50 18.16 17.35 20.29
N ASN A 51 17.46 18.37 20.80
CA ASN A 51 16.78 19.44 20.05
C ASN A 51 16.02 19.02 18.75
N GLY A 52 15.13 18.03 18.85
CA GLY A 52 14.46 17.43 17.69
C GLY A 52 13.13 18.08 17.30
N ARG A 53 13.14 19.09 16.42
CA ARG A 53 12.01 19.23 15.50
C ARG A 53 12.02 17.99 14.61
N GLU A 54 11.01 17.15 14.73
CA GLU A 54 10.73 16.09 13.77
C GLU A 54 10.72 16.73 12.38
N ARG A 55 11.76 16.50 11.59
CA ARG A 55 11.88 17.12 10.28
C ARG A 55 10.84 16.46 9.40
N ASN A 56 9.82 17.21 8.98
CA ASN A 56 8.94 16.78 7.90
C ASN A 56 9.82 16.46 6.69
N LEU A 57 9.97 15.17 6.39
CA LEU A 57 10.77 14.68 5.26
C LEU A 57 10.08 14.96 3.92
N VAL A 58 8.76 15.16 3.96
CA VAL A 58 7.94 15.63 2.84
C VAL A 58 7.97 17.15 2.84
N GLY A 59 8.58 17.73 1.80
CA GLY A 59 8.69 19.17 1.62
C GLY A 59 7.35 19.82 1.23
N GLU A 60 7.27 21.14 1.36
CA GLU A 60 6.05 21.92 1.02
C GLU A 60 5.62 21.79 -0.45
N ARG A 61 6.57 21.43 -1.32
CA ARG A 61 6.40 21.20 -2.76
C ARG A 61 6.53 19.73 -3.14
N ASP A 62 6.39 18.81 -2.19
CA ASP A 62 6.33 17.39 -2.49
C ASP A 62 4.86 16.98 -2.66
N GLY A 63 4.58 16.21 -3.72
CA GLY A 63 3.28 15.61 -3.97
C GLY A 63 3.23 14.18 -3.42
N VAL A 64 2.12 13.80 -2.80
CA VAL A 64 1.87 12.42 -2.36
C VAL A 64 0.72 11.85 -3.18
N ILE A 65 0.92 10.67 -3.77
CA ILE A 65 -0.12 9.92 -4.47
C ILE A 65 -0.41 8.67 -3.65
N ILE A 66 -1.66 8.48 -3.20
CA ILE A 66 -2.08 7.27 -2.50
C ILE A 66 -2.78 6.36 -3.50
N VAL A 67 -2.22 5.16 -3.71
CA VAL A 67 -2.64 4.26 -4.80
C VAL A 67 -3.31 3.01 -4.26
N ASP A 68 -4.53 2.69 -4.71
CA ASP A 68 -5.11 1.35 -4.54
C ASP A 68 -5.32 0.64 -5.90
N HIS A 69 -5.99 -0.53 -5.91
CA HIS A 69 -6.29 -1.25 -7.15
C HIS A 69 -7.36 -0.57 -8.02
N GLY A 70 -8.21 0.24 -7.39
CA GLY A 70 -9.53 0.60 -7.87
C GLY A 70 -10.53 -0.53 -7.66
N SER A 71 -11.80 -0.20 -7.82
CA SER A 71 -12.93 -1.11 -7.76
C SER A 71 -13.94 -0.79 -8.85
N ARG A 72 -14.64 -1.82 -9.31
CA ARG A 72 -15.83 -1.63 -10.18
C ARG A 72 -16.98 -0.98 -9.44
N ARG A 73 -16.99 -1.04 -8.09
CA ARG A 73 -17.98 -0.38 -7.24
C ARG A 73 -17.53 1.04 -6.96
N LYS A 74 -18.33 2.02 -7.39
CA LYS A 74 -18.02 3.45 -7.24
C LYS A 74 -17.84 3.84 -5.77
N GLU A 75 -18.65 3.27 -4.89
CA GLU A 75 -18.62 3.54 -3.45
C GLU A 75 -17.26 3.15 -2.85
N SER A 76 -16.64 2.07 -3.33
CA SER A 76 -15.32 1.67 -2.87
C SER A 76 -14.23 2.67 -3.28
N ASN A 77 -14.32 3.25 -4.46
CA ASN A 77 -13.37 4.27 -4.92
C ASN A 77 -13.53 5.58 -4.13
N LEU A 78 -14.75 5.92 -3.72
CA LEU A 78 -15.01 7.09 -2.88
C LEU A 78 -14.34 6.98 -1.50
N MET A 79 -14.24 5.78 -0.93
CA MET A 79 -13.53 5.57 0.34
C MET A 79 -12.04 5.95 0.25
N LEU A 80 -11.38 5.76 -0.90
CA LEU A 80 -10.00 6.21 -1.08
C LEU A 80 -9.91 7.75 -1.05
N ASN A 81 -10.89 8.44 -1.66
CA ASN A 81 -10.94 9.90 -1.64
C ASN A 81 -11.14 10.43 -0.22
N GLU A 82 -12.02 9.81 0.55
CA GLU A 82 -12.23 10.13 1.97
C GLU A 82 -10.96 9.88 2.79
N PHE A 83 -10.27 8.76 2.54
CA PHE A 83 -8.99 8.48 3.18
C PHE A 83 -7.91 9.50 2.83
N VAL A 84 -7.80 9.91 1.57
CA VAL A 84 -6.87 10.96 1.15
C VAL A 84 -7.18 12.30 1.83
N ALA A 85 -8.45 12.67 1.97
CA ALA A 85 -8.84 13.87 2.70
C ALA A 85 -8.43 13.78 4.18
N MET A 86 -8.76 12.67 4.87
CA MET A 86 -8.33 12.44 6.25
C MET A 86 -6.80 12.47 6.41
N PHE A 87 -6.08 11.86 5.46
CA PHE A 87 -4.63 11.83 5.46
C PHE A 87 -4.05 13.24 5.31
N LYS A 88 -4.59 14.03 4.39
CA LYS A 88 -4.20 15.42 4.16
C LYS A 88 -4.41 16.27 5.42
N ASP A 89 -5.59 16.17 6.03
CA ASP A 89 -5.94 16.93 7.23
C ASP A 89 -5.04 16.54 8.42
N LYS A 90 -4.72 15.26 8.55
CA LYS A 90 -3.87 14.75 9.64
C LYS A 90 -2.39 15.08 9.48
N THR A 91 -1.88 15.12 8.26
CA THR A 91 -0.44 15.32 7.98
C THR A 91 -0.08 16.77 7.66
N GLY A 92 -1.04 17.56 7.18
CA GLY A 92 -0.81 18.92 6.70
C GLY A 92 -0.11 19.00 5.33
N TYR A 93 0.06 17.88 4.62
CA TYR A 93 0.67 17.91 3.28
C TYR A 93 -0.20 18.66 2.28
N SER A 94 0.42 19.54 1.50
CA SER A 94 -0.28 20.48 0.61
C SER A 94 -0.86 19.82 -0.64
N ILE A 95 -0.15 18.83 -1.19
CA ILE A 95 -0.47 18.14 -2.44
C ILE A 95 -0.60 16.64 -2.16
N VAL A 96 -1.84 16.17 -2.05
CA VAL A 96 -2.15 14.74 -1.88
C VAL A 96 -3.25 14.39 -2.88
N GLU A 97 -3.02 13.36 -3.69
CA GLU A 97 -3.94 12.91 -4.73
C GLU A 97 -4.25 11.40 -4.57
N PRO A 98 -5.50 10.97 -4.75
CA PRO A 98 -5.84 9.56 -4.89
C PRO A 98 -5.41 9.06 -6.28
N ALA A 99 -5.14 7.77 -6.41
CA ALA A 99 -5.04 7.10 -7.70
C ALA A 99 -5.47 5.64 -7.60
N HIS A 100 -5.94 5.10 -8.73
CA HIS A 100 -6.29 3.71 -8.89
C HIS A 100 -5.42 3.09 -9.98
N MET A 101 -5.03 1.82 -9.79
CA MET A 101 -4.15 1.13 -10.73
C MET A 101 -4.83 0.75 -12.05
N GLU A 102 -6.02 0.14 -12.00
CA GLU A 102 -6.61 -0.47 -13.20
C GLU A 102 -8.13 -0.32 -13.33
N LEU A 103 -8.88 -0.29 -12.22
CA LEU A 103 -10.35 -0.45 -12.27
C LEU A 103 -11.14 0.86 -12.21
N ALA A 104 -10.48 1.99 -11.96
CA ALA A 104 -11.13 3.26 -11.74
C ALA A 104 -10.21 4.44 -12.12
N GLU A 105 -10.79 5.63 -12.17
CA GLU A 105 -10.07 6.90 -12.33
C GLU A 105 -10.17 7.70 -11.01
N PRO A 106 -9.14 8.50 -10.67
CA PRO A 106 -7.97 8.85 -11.48
C PRO A 106 -6.90 7.76 -11.54
N SER A 107 -6.28 7.59 -12.71
CA SER A 107 -5.09 6.74 -12.90
C SER A 107 -3.85 7.35 -12.24
N ILE A 108 -2.81 6.54 -12.01
CA ILE A 108 -1.50 7.02 -11.50
C ILE A 108 -0.95 8.15 -12.37
N ARG A 109 -1.08 8.06 -13.70
CA ARG A 109 -0.66 9.13 -14.63
C ARG A 109 -1.43 10.42 -14.40
N ALA A 110 -2.75 10.34 -14.24
CA ALA A 110 -3.60 11.50 -14.01
C ALA A 110 -3.25 12.19 -12.67
N ALA A 111 -3.10 11.40 -11.60
CA ALA A 111 -2.68 11.92 -10.29
C ALA A 111 -1.29 12.54 -10.32
N PHE A 112 -0.33 11.93 -11.02
CA PHE A 112 1.02 12.47 -11.21
C PHE A 112 0.98 13.84 -11.91
N ASN A 113 0.21 13.95 -13.00
CA ASN A 113 0.00 15.21 -13.71
C ASN A 113 -0.62 16.27 -12.79
N SER A 114 -1.62 15.89 -11.99
CA SER A 114 -2.26 16.79 -11.01
C SER A 114 -1.25 17.32 -9.99
N CYS A 115 -0.41 16.46 -9.42
CA CYS A 115 0.65 16.88 -8.51
C CYS A 115 1.60 17.90 -9.15
N VAL A 116 2.07 17.63 -10.38
CA VAL A 116 2.99 18.54 -11.10
C VAL A 116 2.32 19.88 -11.39
N GLN A 117 1.06 19.88 -11.85
CA GLN A 117 0.29 21.11 -12.11
C GLN A 117 0.12 21.97 -10.86
N ARG A 118 0.07 21.33 -9.68
CA ARG A 118 0.01 22.00 -8.37
C ARG A 118 1.38 22.45 -7.85
N GLY A 119 2.44 22.28 -8.64
CA GLY A 119 3.78 22.76 -8.34
C GLY A 119 4.67 21.75 -7.60
N ALA A 120 4.31 20.47 -7.61
CA ALA A 120 5.16 19.44 -7.00
C ALA A 120 6.48 19.29 -7.76
N THR A 121 7.61 19.27 -7.04
CA THR A 121 8.96 19.04 -7.61
C THR A 121 9.48 17.61 -7.34
N LYS A 122 8.83 16.92 -6.40
CA LYS A 122 9.08 15.52 -6.06
C LYS A 122 7.73 14.84 -5.81
N ILE A 123 7.57 13.62 -6.28
CA ILE A 123 6.32 12.86 -6.13
C ILE A 123 6.56 11.54 -5.40
N ILE A 124 5.80 11.31 -4.34
CA ILE A 124 5.86 10.12 -3.49
C ILE A 124 4.63 9.28 -3.79
N VAL A 125 4.81 8.14 -4.44
CA VAL A 125 3.76 7.20 -4.79
C VAL A 125 3.68 6.13 -3.69
N SER A 126 2.60 6.15 -2.92
CA SER A 126 2.40 5.32 -1.75
C SER A 126 1.30 4.27 -2.00
N PRO A 127 1.65 2.97 -2.14
CA PRO A 127 0.67 1.91 -2.28
C PRO A 127 -0.14 1.71 -1.00
N PHE A 128 -1.47 1.76 -1.10
CA PHE A 128 -2.42 1.50 -0.02
C PHE A 128 -2.80 0.01 0.02
N PHE A 129 -1.78 -0.85 0.18
CA PHE A 129 -1.93 -2.31 0.22
C PHE A 129 -1.45 -2.90 1.54
N LEU A 130 -2.15 -3.91 2.04
CA LEU A 130 -1.78 -4.58 3.30
C LEU A 130 -0.55 -5.48 3.16
N PHE A 131 -0.33 -6.09 1.99
CA PHE A 131 0.77 -7.03 1.78
C PHE A 131 1.53 -6.74 0.49
N PRO A 132 2.85 -6.97 0.47
CA PRO A 132 3.62 -6.90 -0.76
C PRO A 132 3.17 -7.99 -1.74
N GLY A 133 3.10 -7.63 -3.01
CA GLY A 133 2.71 -8.53 -4.10
C GLY A 133 3.25 -8.02 -5.44
N ARG A 134 2.90 -8.70 -6.53
CA ARG A 134 3.34 -8.35 -7.90
C ARG A 134 3.14 -6.86 -8.21
N HIS A 135 1.97 -6.34 -7.84
CA HIS A 135 1.58 -4.95 -8.07
C HIS A 135 2.53 -3.91 -7.48
N TRP A 136 3.03 -4.17 -6.28
CA TRP A 136 4.03 -3.30 -5.67
C TRP A 136 5.41 -3.46 -6.31
N HIS A 137 5.82 -4.69 -6.63
CA HIS A 137 7.15 -4.97 -7.17
C HIS A 137 7.35 -4.51 -8.62
N GLN A 138 6.30 -4.50 -9.44
CA GLN A 138 6.44 -4.33 -10.88
C GLN A 138 5.52 -3.23 -11.42
N ASP A 139 4.22 -3.33 -11.13
CA ASP A 139 3.22 -2.54 -11.84
C ASP A 139 3.24 -1.06 -11.43
N ILE A 140 3.19 -0.75 -10.12
CA ILE A 140 3.22 0.66 -9.65
C ILE A 140 4.53 1.35 -10.05
N PRO A 141 5.73 0.77 -9.84
CA PRO A 141 6.97 1.37 -10.32
C PRO A 141 6.98 1.65 -11.82
N SER A 142 6.48 0.71 -12.63
CA SER A 142 6.35 0.88 -14.08
C SER A 142 5.42 2.04 -14.44
N LEU A 143 4.20 2.06 -13.88
CA LEU A 143 3.21 3.11 -14.12
C LEU A 143 3.70 4.50 -13.69
N ALA A 144 4.39 4.59 -12.54
CA ALA A 144 5.00 5.83 -12.07
C ALA A 144 6.13 6.30 -13.01
N ALA A 145 6.98 5.39 -13.46
CA ALA A 145 8.04 5.69 -14.44
C ALA A 145 7.45 6.21 -15.76
N GLU A 146 6.40 5.55 -16.28
CA GLU A 146 5.72 5.97 -17.50
C GLU A 146 5.03 7.33 -17.37
N ALA A 147 4.53 7.68 -16.18
CA ALA A 147 3.99 9.01 -15.91
C ALA A 147 5.11 10.08 -15.87
N ALA A 148 6.23 9.77 -15.23
CA ALA A 148 7.37 10.68 -15.07
C ALA A 148 8.04 11.07 -16.40
N LYS A 149 7.99 10.21 -17.43
CA LYS A 149 8.55 10.50 -18.77
C LYS A 149 8.04 11.81 -19.39
N SER A 150 6.83 12.25 -19.03
CA SER A 150 6.25 13.50 -19.52
C SER A 150 6.67 14.75 -18.73
N HIS A 151 7.43 14.60 -17.64
CA HIS A 151 7.75 15.68 -16.69
C HIS A 151 9.25 15.74 -16.37
N HIS A 152 9.99 16.46 -17.19
CA HIS A 152 11.43 16.66 -16.98
C HIS A 152 11.72 17.40 -15.67
N GLY A 153 12.71 16.92 -14.91
CA GLY A 153 13.13 17.55 -13.65
C GLY A 153 12.29 17.17 -12.42
N ILE A 154 11.24 16.38 -12.58
CA ILE A 154 10.46 15.85 -11.45
C ILE A 154 11.06 14.52 -11.00
N SER A 155 11.45 14.45 -9.73
CA SER A 155 11.89 13.20 -9.10
C SER A 155 10.70 12.45 -8.50
N TYR A 156 10.77 11.12 -8.40
CA TYR A 156 9.73 10.34 -7.75
C TYR A 156 10.28 9.17 -6.94
N LEU A 157 9.50 8.75 -5.95
CA LEU A 157 9.78 7.60 -5.08
C LEU A 157 8.52 6.75 -4.97
N VAL A 158 8.65 5.43 -5.12
CA VAL A 158 7.60 4.48 -4.74
C VAL A 158 7.93 3.94 -3.35
N THR A 159 7.03 4.09 -2.39
CA THR A 159 7.25 3.61 -1.02
C THR A 159 7.01 2.11 -0.90
N ALA A 160 7.37 1.54 0.25
CA ALA A 160 6.79 0.27 0.66
C ALA A 160 5.25 0.41 0.80
N PRO A 161 4.48 -0.68 0.59
CA PRO A 161 3.07 -0.71 0.96
C PRO A 161 2.93 -0.67 2.49
N LEU A 162 1.70 -0.63 3.01
CA LEU A 162 1.46 -0.63 4.46
C LEU A 162 2.12 -1.83 5.14
N GLY A 163 2.02 -3.02 4.54
CA GLY A 163 2.79 -4.19 4.97
C GLY A 163 2.52 -4.61 6.42
N LEU A 164 3.52 -5.26 7.03
CA LEU A 164 3.50 -5.60 8.45
C LEU A 164 3.95 -4.40 9.28
N HIS A 165 3.01 -3.52 9.61
CA HIS A 165 3.26 -2.34 10.45
C HIS A 165 2.55 -2.50 11.81
N GLU A 166 3.22 -2.16 12.92
CA GLU A 166 2.66 -2.34 14.26
C GLU A 166 1.32 -1.59 14.46
N LEU A 167 1.21 -0.37 13.92
CA LEU A 167 -0.05 0.39 13.93
C LEU A 167 -1.24 -0.32 13.25
N LEU A 168 -1.00 -1.23 12.30
CA LEU A 168 -2.10 -2.01 11.73
C LEU A 168 -2.63 -3.03 12.74
N VAL A 169 -1.81 -3.52 13.66
CA VAL A 169 -2.27 -4.38 14.76
C VAL A 169 -3.26 -3.61 15.64
N ASP A 170 -2.95 -2.34 15.92
CA ASP A 170 -3.82 -1.47 16.71
C ASP A 170 -5.15 -1.20 15.97
N VAL A 171 -5.10 -0.86 14.67
CA VAL A 171 -6.30 -0.64 13.86
C VAL A 171 -7.18 -1.89 13.79
N VAL A 172 -6.59 -3.08 13.63
CA VAL A 172 -7.35 -4.34 13.60
C VAL A 172 -7.99 -4.61 14.96
N ASN A 173 -7.24 -4.46 16.06
CA ASN A 173 -7.75 -4.67 17.41
C ASN A 173 -8.85 -3.66 17.77
N ASP A 174 -8.69 -2.40 17.36
CA ASP A 174 -9.71 -1.36 17.52
C ASP A 174 -10.99 -1.74 16.79
N ARG A 175 -10.90 -2.18 15.53
CA ARG A 175 -12.06 -2.60 14.75
C ARG A 175 -12.77 -3.83 15.34
N ILE A 176 -12.01 -4.79 15.88
CA ILE A 176 -12.58 -5.94 16.60
C ILE A 176 -13.35 -5.48 17.82
N LYS A 177 -12.76 -4.64 18.67
CA LYS A 177 -13.42 -4.12 19.89
C LYS A 177 -14.69 -3.34 19.55
N HIS A 178 -14.63 -2.49 18.53
CA HIS A 178 -15.78 -1.75 18.03
C HIS A 178 -16.91 -2.70 17.64
N CYS A 179 -16.65 -3.71 16.79
CA CYS A 179 -17.68 -4.67 16.39
C CYS A 179 -18.21 -5.51 17.57
N LEU A 180 -17.37 -5.94 18.51
CA LEU A 180 -17.80 -6.68 19.70
C LEU A 180 -18.75 -5.86 20.58
N MET A 181 -18.46 -4.57 20.76
CA MET A 181 -19.32 -3.65 21.51
C MET A 181 -20.70 -3.51 20.87
N HIS A 182 -20.77 -3.36 19.54
CA HIS A 182 -22.04 -3.27 18.82
C HIS A 182 -22.81 -4.59 18.82
N ALA A 183 -22.14 -5.72 18.58
CA ALA A 183 -22.74 -7.05 18.62
C ALA A 183 -23.32 -7.41 20.01
N ALA A 184 -22.79 -6.82 21.08
CA ALA A 184 -23.28 -7.00 22.46
C ALA A 184 -24.46 -6.08 22.84
N GLY A 185 -25.02 -5.31 21.89
CA GLY A 185 -26.15 -4.41 22.13
C GLY A 185 -25.81 -2.93 22.14
N GLY A 186 -24.61 -2.54 21.71
CA GLY A 186 -24.15 -1.14 21.61
C GLY A 186 -24.79 -0.28 20.51
N GLY A 187 -25.95 -0.67 19.97
CA GLY A 187 -26.61 0.03 18.86
C GLY A 187 -26.09 -0.39 17.47
N GLU A 188 -26.59 0.26 16.42
CA GLU A 188 -26.19 -0.02 15.02
C GLU A 188 -24.72 0.34 14.80
N CYS A 189 -23.97 -0.56 14.17
CA CYS A 189 -22.56 -0.37 13.83
C CYS A 189 -22.46 0.41 12.51
N GLU A 190 -21.91 1.62 12.53
CA GLU A 190 -21.79 2.47 11.35
C GLU A 190 -20.89 1.84 10.27
N VAL A 191 -19.87 1.07 10.67
CA VAL A 191 -18.93 0.42 9.75
C VAL A 191 -19.55 -0.80 9.05
N CYS A 192 -20.49 -1.47 9.70
CA CYS A 192 -21.15 -2.65 9.18
C CYS A 192 -22.61 -2.39 8.75
N ALA A 193 -23.02 -1.13 8.73
CA ALA A 193 -24.38 -0.73 8.38
C ALA A 193 -24.79 -1.34 7.03
N GLY A 194 -26.01 -1.88 6.98
CA GLY A 194 -26.56 -2.52 5.77
C GLY A 194 -25.96 -3.88 5.38
N THR A 195 -25.08 -4.49 6.20
CA THR A 195 -24.45 -5.79 5.88
C THR A 195 -25.00 -6.99 6.67
N ASP A 196 -25.77 -6.76 7.73
CA ASP A 196 -26.24 -7.78 8.68
C ASP A 196 -25.10 -8.60 9.35
N LYS A 197 -23.83 -8.17 9.22
CA LYS A 197 -22.65 -8.95 9.65
C LYS A 197 -22.17 -8.66 11.07
N CYS A 198 -22.57 -7.56 11.69
CA CYS A 198 -22.08 -7.18 13.02
C CYS A 198 -22.90 -7.86 14.14
N ARG A 199 -22.94 -9.20 14.14
CA ARG A 199 -23.64 -10.00 15.16
C ARG A 199 -22.97 -11.35 15.35
N PHE A 200 -23.19 -11.97 16.51
CA PHE A 200 -22.82 -13.37 16.73
C PHE A 200 -23.78 -14.29 15.98
N HIS A 201 -23.26 -15.41 15.48
CA HIS A 201 -23.97 -16.44 14.75
C HIS A 201 -23.76 -17.80 15.40
#